data_AF-A0A358CWF0-F1
#
_entry.id   AF-A0A358CWF0-F1
#
_cell.length_a   1.000
_cell.length_b   1.000
_cell.length_c   1.000
_cell.angle_alpha   90.00
_cell.angle_beta   90.00
_cell.angle_gamma   90.00
#
_symmetry.space_group_name_H-M   'P 1'
#
loop_
_entity.id
_entity.type
_entity.pdbx_description
1 polymer ?
#
loop_
_entity_poly.entity_id
_entity_poly.type
_entity_poly.pdbx_seq_one_letter_code
_entity_poly.pdbx_strand_id
1 'polypeptide(L)'
;VKKRPLKGKKLEETLAGKPLQSPLDEYVSQSAENRLLIVNIESVPALDALESILNVSDLDGVLIGPHDLTCSLAIPEQYDHPIFLDACESIFKMARKHGVGAGIHFWGDVEQQIKFLHRGANMLIHSADISLFQKHLRAELVAIKSASGIQTNDTSKPTTVI
;
A
#
# COMPACT_ATOMS: atom_id res chain seq x y z
N VAL A 1 -3.69 4.74 -16.88
CA VAL A 1 -5.03 4.96 -17.49
C VAL A 1 -5.80 3.66 -17.63
N LYS A 2 -7.13 3.71 -17.48
CA LYS A 2 -8.00 2.53 -17.40
C LYS A 2 -8.51 2.07 -18.77
N LYS A 3 -7.61 1.84 -19.75
CA LYS A 3 -7.96 1.60 -21.17
C LYS A 3 -8.00 0.13 -21.60
N ARG A 4 -8.11 -0.83 -20.67
CA ARG A 4 -8.23 -2.26 -21.03
C ARG A 4 -9.52 -2.51 -21.82
N PRO A 5 -9.52 -3.40 -22.84
CA PRO A 5 -8.45 -4.33 -23.21
C PRO A 5 -7.48 -3.82 -24.29
N LEU A 6 -7.46 -2.52 -24.60
CA LEU A 6 -6.61 -1.97 -25.67
C LEU A 6 -5.13 -2.29 -25.43
N LYS A 7 -4.42 -2.62 -26.51
CA LYS A 7 -2.99 -2.95 -26.52
C LYS A 7 -2.33 -2.45 -27.81
N GLY A 8 -1.00 -2.37 -27.81
CA GLY A 8 -0.17 -2.02 -28.97
C GLY A 8 -0.59 -0.69 -29.61
N LYS A 9 -0.51 -0.63 -30.94
CA LYS A 9 -0.81 0.57 -31.73
C LYS A 9 -2.13 1.26 -31.37
N LYS A 10 -3.20 0.50 -31.10
CA LYS A 10 -4.50 1.10 -30.76
C LYS A 10 -4.45 1.82 -29.42
N LEU A 11 -3.79 1.23 -28.42
CA LEU A 11 -3.58 1.88 -27.11
C LEU A 11 -2.71 3.13 -27.25
N GLU A 12 -1.59 3.02 -27.98
CA GLU A 12 -0.67 4.15 -28.22
C GLU A 12 -1.37 5.33 -28.90
N GLU A 13 -2.14 5.06 -29.96
CA GLU A 13 -2.92 6.10 -30.64
C GLU A 13 -3.93 6.78 -29.68
N THR A 14 -4.62 6.00 -28.85
CA THR A 14 -5.58 6.54 -27.87
C THR A 14 -4.88 7.35 -26.79
N LEU A 15 -3.70 6.92 -26.31
CA LEU A 15 -2.88 7.67 -25.36
C LEU A 15 -2.36 8.98 -25.96
N ALA A 16 -2.09 9.00 -27.27
CA ALA A 16 -1.74 10.20 -28.02
C ALA A 16 -2.95 11.12 -28.32
N GLY A 17 -4.13 10.80 -27.80
CA GLY A 17 -5.33 11.64 -27.92
C GLY A 17 -6.24 11.30 -29.11
N LYS A 18 -5.98 10.24 -29.86
CA LYS A 18 -6.89 9.81 -30.92
C LYS A 18 -8.17 9.22 -30.30
N PRO A 19 -9.36 9.77 -30.61
CA PRO A 19 -10.60 9.31 -29.99
C PRO A 19 -10.92 7.87 -30.40
N LEU A 20 -11.51 7.11 -29.48
CA LEU A 20 -12.17 5.86 -29.79
C LEU A 20 -13.55 6.16 -30.41
N GLN A 21 -14.05 5.22 -31.19
CA GLN A 21 -15.38 5.29 -31.78
C GLN A 21 -16.27 4.22 -31.14
N SER A 22 -17.56 4.51 -30.99
CA SER A 22 -18.55 3.50 -30.61
C SER A 22 -18.58 2.35 -31.64
N PRO A 23 -18.78 1.10 -31.21
CA PRO A 23 -19.12 0.66 -29.83
C PRO A 23 -17.90 0.44 -28.92
N LEU A 24 -16.67 0.56 -29.42
CA LEU A 24 -15.46 0.24 -28.66
C LEU A 24 -15.23 1.22 -27.51
N ASP A 25 -15.52 2.50 -27.71
CA ASP A 25 -15.37 3.53 -26.68
C ASP A 25 -16.26 3.26 -25.46
N GLU A 26 -17.55 2.97 -25.70
CA GLU A 26 -18.52 2.60 -24.67
C GLU A 26 -18.07 1.36 -23.91
N TYR A 27 -17.63 0.31 -24.62
CA TYR A 27 -17.13 -0.91 -24.01
C TYR A 27 -15.93 -0.65 -23.08
N VAL A 28 -14.96 0.15 -23.53
CA VAL A 28 -13.77 0.50 -22.73
C VAL A 28 -14.16 1.34 -21.52
N SER A 29 -15.03 2.33 -21.69
CA SER A 29 -15.45 3.26 -20.65
C SER A 29 -16.28 2.57 -19.56
N GLN A 30 -17.30 1.78 -19.92
CA GLN A 30 -18.09 0.99 -18.96
C GLN A 30 -17.22 0.02 -18.17
N SER A 31 -16.26 -0.61 -18.84
CA SER A 31 -15.32 -1.52 -18.19
C SER A 31 -14.39 -0.79 -17.20
N ALA A 32 -14.09 0.49 -17.44
CA ALA A 32 -13.21 1.30 -16.60
C ALA A 32 -13.86 1.80 -15.31
N GLU A 33 -15.17 2.07 -15.32
CA GLU A 33 -15.92 2.61 -14.17
C GLU A 33 -15.80 1.73 -12.91
N ASN A 34 -15.76 0.40 -13.08
CA ASN A 34 -15.71 -0.55 -11.97
C ASN A 34 -14.28 -0.98 -11.60
N ARG A 35 -13.25 -0.21 -11.98
CA ARG A 35 -11.85 -0.54 -11.69
C ARG A 35 -11.17 0.57 -10.92
N LEU A 36 -10.35 0.15 -9.96
CA LEU A 36 -9.41 1.02 -9.26
C LEU A 36 -8.00 0.85 -9.84
N LEU A 37 -7.29 1.97 -9.99
CA LEU A 37 -5.87 2.07 -10.24
C LEU A 37 -5.23 2.63 -8.96
N ILE A 38 -4.54 1.76 -8.24
CA ILE A 38 -3.77 2.10 -7.06
C ILE A 38 -2.31 1.77 -7.38
N VAL A 39 -1.39 2.68 -7.05
CA VAL A 39 0.06 2.48 -7.28
C VAL A 39 0.82 2.58 -5.97
N ASN A 40 1.93 1.85 -5.87
CA ASN A 40 2.78 1.91 -4.70
C ASN A 40 3.72 3.12 -4.74
N ILE A 41 3.87 3.79 -3.60
CA ILE A 41 4.90 4.80 -3.35
C ILE A 41 5.82 4.26 -2.25
N GLU A 42 6.92 3.64 -2.68
CA GLU A 42 7.78 2.84 -1.79
C GLU A 42 9.28 3.04 -2.04
N SER A 43 9.66 4.14 -2.70
CA SER A 43 11.06 4.48 -2.93
C SER A 43 11.27 5.99 -2.97
N VAL A 44 12.50 6.44 -2.67
CA VAL A 44 12.89 7.86 -2.73
C VAL A 44 12.61 8.46 -4.12
N PRO A 45 12.94 7.81 -5.25
CA PRO A 45 12.55 8.33 -6.57
C PRO A 45 11.04 8.49 -6.76
N ALA A 46 10.22 7.61 -6.18
CA ALA A 46 8.77 7.73 -6.23
C ALA A 46 8.26 8.90 -5.36
N LEU A 47 8.90 9.18 -4.22
CA LEU A 47 8.62 10.39 -3.43
C LEU A 47 9.00 11.67 -4.19
N ASP A 48 10.17 11.69 -4.82
CA ASP A 48 10.63 12.84 -5.60
C ASP A 48 9.70 13.12 -6.79
N ALA A 49 9.13 12.06 -7.39
CA ALA A 49 8.18 12.14 -8.49
C ALA A 49 6.70 12.22 -8.06
N LEU A 50 6.41 12.30 -6.75
CA LEU A 50 5.06 12.09 -6.21
C LEU A 50 4.01 13.00 -6.85
N GLU A 51 4.29 14.30 -6.98
CA GLU A 51 3.33 15.24 -7.58
C GLU A 51 3.04 14.91 -9.06
N SER A 52 4.05 14.49 -9.82
CA SER A 52 3.87 14.04 -11.21
C SER A 52 2.99 12.79 -11.30
N ILE A 53 3.21 11.82 -10.40
CA ILE A 53 2.40 10.60 -10.31
C ILE A 53 0.95 10.94 -9.96
N LEU A 54 0.74 11.84 -8.99
CA LEU A 54 -0.60 12.24 -8.55
C LEU A 54 -1.40 13.03 -9.59
N ASN A 55 -0.72 13.62 -10.60
CA ASN A 55 -1.37 14.30 -11.71
C ASN A 55 -1.90 13.34 -12.81
N VAL A 56 -1.71 12.03 -12.67
CA VAL A 56 -2.27 11.05 -13.60
C VAL A 56 -3.80 10.97 -13.42
N SER A 57 -4.54 11.31 -14.49
CA SER A 57 -6.01 11.50 -14.47
C SER A 57 -6.84 10.35 -13.90
N ASP A 58 -6.41 9.11 -14.12
CA ASP A 58 -7.18 7.93 -13.76
C ASP A 58 -6.63 7.24 -12.49
N LEU A 59 -5.78 7.92 -11.71
CA LEU A 59 -5.22 7.38 -10.48
C LEU A 59 -6.24 7.54 -9.34
N ASP A 60 -6.70 6.43 -8.77
CA ASP A 60 -7.67 6.46 -7.67
C ASP A 60 -7.01 6.46 -6.30
N GLY A 61 -5.80 5.92 -6.18
CA GLY A 61 -5.11 5.84 -4.91
C GLY A 61 -3.61 5.63 -5.01
N VAL A 62 -2.92 5.97 -3.93
CA VAL A 62 -1.56 5.53 -3.65
C VAL A 62 -1.53 4.66 -2.41
N LEU A 63 -0.63 3.67 -2.40
CA LEU A 63 -0.40 2.78 -1.28
C LEU A 63 1.09 2.81 -0.90
N ILE A 64 1.39 2.96 0.38
CA ILE A 64 2.76 2.87 0.88
C ILE A 64 3.10 1.41 1.14
N GLY A 65 4.17 0.93 0.52
CA GLY A 65 4.88 -0.30 0.87
C GLY A 65 5.94 0.02 1.93
N PRO A 66 5.71 -0.24 3.23
CA PRO A 66 6.58 0.28 4.28
C PRO A 66 7.97 -0.35 4.28
N HIS A 67 8.08 -1.65 3.99
CA HIS A 67 9.38 -2.35 3.94
C HIS A 67 10.30 -1.70 2.91
N ASP A 68 9.89 -1.66 1.65
CA ASP A 68 10.68 -1.08 0.56
C ASP A 68 10.95 0.41 0.78
N LEU A 69 9.97 1.16 1.30
CA LEU A 69 10.17 2.58 1.61
C LEU A 69 11.27 2.78 2.66
N THR A 70 11.24 2.02 3.76
CA THR A 70 12.29 2.12 4.79
C THR A 70 13.66 1.71 4.27
N CYS A 71 13.74 0.70 3.41
CA CYS A 71 14.97 0.31 2.72
C CYS A 71 15.49 1.44 1.83
N SER A 72 14.61 2.05 1.03
CA SER A 72 14.97 3.16 0.16
C SER A 72 15.38 4.42 0.92
N LEU A 73 14.89 4.61 2.15
CA LEU A 73 15.26 5.69 3.06
C LEU A 73 16.53 5.40 3.88
N ALA A 74 17.20 4.26 3.64
CA ALA A 74 18.37 3.78 4.38
C ALA A 74 18.12 3.57 5.89
N ILE A 75 16.89 3.27 6.28
CA ILE A 75 16.45 2.99 7.66
C ILE A 75 15.61 1.71 7.72
N PRO A 76 16.11 0.57 7.20
CA PRO A 76 15.33 -0.64 6.98
C PRO A 76 14.57 -1.07 8.24
N GLU A 77 13.26 -1.27 8.09
CA GLU A 77 12.33 -1.77 9.12
C GLU A 77 12.18 -0.88 10.37
N GLN A 78 12.72 0.34 10.35
CA GLN A 78 12.55 1.30 11.44
C GLN A 78 11.25 2.10 11.28
N TYR A 79 10.10 1.43 11.45
CA TYR A 79 8.76 2.00 11.18
C TYR A 79 8.28 3.09 12.16
N ASP A 80 9.00 3.31 13.26
CA ASP A 80 8.77 4.44 14.18
C ASP A 80 9.79 5.57 13.99
N HIS A 81 10.74 5.42 13.06
CA HIS A 81 11.73 6.44 12.79
C HIS A 81 11.06 7.69 12.19
N PRO A 82 11.41 8.92 12.65
CA PRO A 82 10.81 10.15 12.15
C PRO A 82 10.85 10.28 10.64
N ILE A 83 11.97 9.96 9.99
CA ILE A 83 12.12 9.98 8.52
C ILE A 83 11.02 9.17 7.81
N PHE A 84 10.69 7.97 8.30
CA PHE A 84 9.63 7.17 7.70
C PHE A 84 8.24 7.76 7.96
N LEU A 85 7.97 8.20 9.20
CA LEU A 85 6.68 8.80 9.57
C LEU A 85 6.39 10.10 8.81
N ASP A 86 7.42 10.93 8.60
CA ASP A 86 7.34 12.19 7.86
C ASP A 86 7.15 11.93 6.36
N ALA A 87 7.81 10.90 5.81
CA ALA A 87 7.59 10.44 4.44
C ALA A 87 6.14 9.96 4.25
N CYS A 88 5.62 9.15 5.17
CA CYS A 88 4.22 8.72 5.15
C CYS A 88 3.24 9.90 5.18
N GLU A 89 3.43 10.83 6.12
CA GLU A 89 2.57 12.02 6.23
C GLU A 89 2.60 12.88 4.97
N SER A 90 3.78 13.05 4.37
CA SER A 90 3.95 13.81 3.13
C SER A 90 3.18 13.16 1.98
N ILE A 91 3.31 11.84 1.82
CA ILE A 91 2.58 11.06 0.81
C ILE A 91 1.06 11.19 1.03
N PHE A 92 0.61 10.99 2.27
CA PHE A 92 -0.82 11.06 2.59
C PHE A 92 -1.40 12.43 2.30
N LYS A 93 -0.79 13.49 2.81
CA LYS A 93 -1.29 14.86 2.61
C LYS A 93 -1.29 15.26 1.14
N MET A 94 -0.24 14.92 0.39
CA MET A 94 -0.16 15.27 -1.03
C MET A 94 -1.22 14.53 -1.84
N ALA A 95 -1.38 13.22 -1.63
CA ALA A 95 -2.42 12.44 -2.30
C ALA A 95 -3.82 12.98 -2.01
N ARG A 96 -4.12 13.25 -0.73
CA ARG A 96 -5.41 13.84 -0.32
C ARG A 96 -5.66 15.20 -0.95
N LYS A 97 -4.63 16.05 -1.07
CA LYS A 97 -4.71 17.35 -1.75
C LYS A 97 -5.09 17.22 -3.24
N HIS A 98 -4.67 16.14 -3.90
CA HIS A 98 -5.01 15.84 -5.30
C HIS A 98 -6.34 15.08 -5.46
N GLY A 99 -7.07 14.83 -4.38
CA GLY A 99 -8.30 14.02 -4.44
C GLY A 99 -8.05 12.52 -4.65
N VAL A 100 -6.81 12.07 -4.49
CA VAL A 100 -6.38 10.68 -4.64
C VAL A 100 -6.41 9.98 -3.27
N GLY A 101 -6.90 8.73 -3.23
CA GLY A 101 -6.89 7.91 -2.02
C GLY A 101 -5.47 7.70 -1.50
N ALA A 102 -5.30 7.66 -0.18
CA ALA A 102 -3.99 7.57 0.45
C ALA A 102 -3.98 6.46 1.49
N GLY A 103 -3.15 5.44 1.27
CA GLY A 103 -3.09 4.32 2.17
C GLY A 103 -1.72 3.71 2.39
N ILE A 104 -1.71 2.73 3.27
CA ILE A 104 -0.53 1.96 3.66
C ILE A 104 -0.95 0.52 3.98
N HIS A 105 -0.11 -0.44 3.62
CA HIS A 105 -0.21 -1.80 4.13
C HIS A 105 0.66 -1.93 5.37
N PHE A 106 0.07 -2.30 6.50
CA PHE A 106 0.81 -2.39 7.75
C PHE A 106 0.26 -3.51 8.65
N TRP A 107 1.16 -4.30 9.24
CA TRP A 107 0.85 -5.49 10.05
C TRP A 107 1.11 -5.33 11.55
N GLY A 108 1.60 -4.15 11.97
CA GLY A 108 1.74 -3.84 13.38
C GLY A 108 0.40 -3.57 14.08
N ASP A 109 0.50 -3.05 15.31
CA ASP A 109 -0.66 -2.91 16.18
C ASP A 109 -1.64 -1.80 15.76
N VAL A 110 -2.84 -1.85 16.33
CA VAL A 110 -3.94 -0.90 16.08
C VAL A 110 -3.51 0.54 16.33
N GLU A 111 -2.65 0.78 17.32
CA GLU A 111 -2.13 2.13 17.62
C GLU A 111 -1.39 2.74 16.44
N GLN A 112 -0.59 1.95 15.71
CA GLN A 112 0.13 2.46 14.54
C GLN A 112 -0.83 2.83 13.40
N GLN A 113 -1.86 2.01 13.19
CA GLN A 113 -2.92 2.28 12.22
C GLN A 113 -3.62 3.62 12.52
N ILE A 114 -3.94 3.85 13.80
CA ILE A 114 -4.52 5.12 14.27
C ILE A 114 -3.57 6.29 14.01
N LYS A 115 -2.27 6.14 14.26
CA LYS A 115 -1.27 7.19 13.94
C LYS A 115 -1.28 7.53 12.44
N PHE A 116 -1.37 6.55 11.54
CA PHE A 116 -1.44 6.81 10.09
C PHE A 116 -2.72 7.53 9.68
N LEU A 117 -3.87 7.17 10.26
CA LEU A 117 -5.13 7.87 10.04
C LEU A 117 -5.04 9.34 10.47
N HIS A 118 -4.49 9.62 11.66
CA HIS A 118 -4.26 11.00 12.14
C HIS A 118 -3.30 11.79 11.25
N ARG A 119 -2.36 11.12 10.56
CA ARG A 119 -1.44 11.73 9.59
C ARG A 119 -2.02 11.91 8.18
N GLY A 120 -3.26 11.45 7.94
CA GLY A 120 -4.02 11.75 6.72
C GLY A 120 -4.37 10.55 5.85
N ALA A 121 -3.96 9.33 6.23
CA ALA A 121 -4.41 8.13 5.54
C ALA A 121 -5.93 8.01 5.59
N ASN A 122 -6.54 7.51 4.50
CA ASN A 122 -7.97 7.18 4.42
C ASN A 122 -8.25 5.80 3.81
N MET A 123 -7.19 5.04 3.55
CA MET A 123 -7.26 3.65 3.12
C MET A 123 -6.24 2.86 3.94
N LEU A 124 -6.66 1.78 4.59
CA LEU A 124 -5.76 0.93 5.36
C LEU A 124 -5.85 -0.50 4.83
N ILE A 125 -4.70 -1.11 4.56
CA ILE A 125 -4.60 -2.56 4.42
C ILE A 125 -4.01 -3.06 5.73
N HIS A 126 -4.85 -3.70 6.54
CA HIS A 126 -4.45 -4.16 7.87
C HIS A 126 -4.00 -5.62 7.82
N SER A 127 -2.75 -5.84 8.21
CA SER A 127 -2.15 -7.17 8.34
C SER A 127 -2.19 -8.00 7.06
N ALA A 128 -1.86 -9.28 7.18
CA ALA A 128 -2.08 -10.30 6.17
C ALA A 128 -2.63 -11.55 6.86
N ASP A 129 -3.36 -12.36 6.13
CA ASP A 129 -3.90 -13.65 6.59
C ASP A 129 -2.82 -14.53 7.22
N ILE A 130 -1.67 -14.66 6.56
CA ILE A 130 -0.51 -15.42 7.04
C ILE A 130 0.05 -14.85 8.34
N SER A 131 0.14 -13.52 8.46
CA SER A 131 0.63 -12.84 9.66
C SER A 131 -0.31 -13.04 10.85
N LEU A 132 -1.63 -12.92 10.62
CA LEU A 132 -2.65 -13.18 11.63
C LEU A 132 -2.66 -14.65 12.06
N PHE A 133 -2.59 -15.57 11.10
CA PHE A 133 -2.53 -17.00 11.35
C PHE A 133 -1.30 -17.35 12.21
N GLN A 134 -0.11 -16.88 11.84
CA GLN A 134 1.11 -17.11 12.60
C GLN A 134 1.04 -16.49 14.01
N LYS A 135 0.53 -15.26 14.13
CA LYS A 135 0.37 -14.58 15.43
C LYS A 135 -0.53 -15.38 16.37
N HIS A 136 -1.69 -15.81 15.87
CA HIS A 136 -2.66 -16.53 16.69
C HIS A 136 -2.19 -17.95 17.03
N LEU A 137 -1.71 -18.70 16.03
CA LEU A 137 -1.22 -20.06 16.24
C LEU A 137 -0.05 -20.11 17.23
N ARG A 138 0.90 -19.16 17.13
CA ARG A 138 2.00 -19.07 18.10
C ARG A 138 1.47 -18.81 19.52
N ALA A 139 0.51 -17.91 19.67
CA ALA A 139 -0.07 -17.59 20.97
C ALA A 139 -0.74 -18.82 21.62
N GLU A 140 -1.54 -19.57 20.87
CA GLU A 140 -2.18 -20.80 21.37
C GLU A 140 -1.15 -21.88 21.72
N LEU A 141 -0.15 -22.12 20.86
CA LEU A 141 0.88 -23.11 21.14
C LEU A 141 1.72 -22.76 22.37
N VAL A 142 1.99 -21.48 22.61
CA VAL A 142 2.64 -21.01 23.86
C VAL A 142 1.75 -21.33 25.06
N ALA A 143 0.46 -20.98 25.01
CA ALA A 143 -0.48 -21.23 26.10
C ALA A 143 -0.60 -22.73 26.44
N ILE A 144 -0.70 -23.59 25.42
CA ILE A 144 -0.77 -25.05 25.57
C ILE A 144 0.50 -25.61 26.23
N LYS A 145 1.69 -25.19 25.77
CA LYS A 145 2.96 -25.62 26.35
C LYS A 145 3.08 -25.20 27.81
N SER A 146 2.76 -23.94 28.13
CA SER A 146 2.79 -23.42 29.49
C SER A 146 1.86 -24.17 30.43
N ALA A 147 0.60 -24.41 30.01
CA ALA A 147 -0.38 -25.16 30.80
C ALA A 147 0.03 -26.63 31.03
N SER A 148 0.85 -27.18 30.13
CA SER A 148 1.34 -28.58 30.19
C SER A 148 2.68 -28.72 30.90
N GLY A 149 3.25 -27.64 31.45
CA GLY A 149 4.57 -27.66 32.09
C GLY A 149 5.76 -27.87 31.13
N ILE A 150 5.54 -27.71 29.81
CA ILE A 150 6.59 -27.83 28.80
C ILE A 150 7.38 -26.52 28.79
N GLN A 151 8.62 -26.54 29.28
CA GLN A 151 9.50 -25.37 29.23
C GLN A 151 9.86 -25.02 27.79
N THR A 152 9.59 -23.77 27.40
CA THR A 152 10.04 -23.21 26.14
C THR A 152 11.38 -22.53 26.35
N ASN A 153 12.49 -23.13 25.90
CA ASN A 153 13.79 -22.47 25.80
C ASN A 153 13.86 -21.48 24.62
N ASP A 154 12.71 -20.95 24.17
CA ASP A 154 12.66 -20.10 23.00
C ASP A 154 13.13 -18.70 23.37
N THR A 155 14.44 -18.49 23.28
CA THR A 155 15.10 -17.19 23.39
C THR A 155 14.94 -16.36 22.11
N SER A 156 14.22 -16.85 21.09
CA SER A 156 13.90 -16.01 19.95
C SER A 156 12.93 -14.93 20.43
N LYS A 157 13.38 -13.67 20.41
CA LYS A 157 12.48 -12.52 20.47
C LYS A 157 11.33 -12.77 19.50
N PRO A 158 10.10 -12.33 19.79
CA PRO A 158 8.98 -12.44 18.85
C PRO A 158 9.48 -11.96 17.50
N THR A 159 9.68 -12.90 16.57
CA THR A 159 10.14 -12.57 15.24
C THR A 159 9.00 -11.77 14.65
N THR A 160 9.20 -10.44 14.53
CA THR A 160 8.46 -9.63 13.58
C THR A 160 8.55 -10.40 12.29
N VAL A 161 7.44 -11.00 11.89
CA VAL A 161 7.36 -11.66 10.60
C VAL A 161 7.49 -10.52 9.60
N ILE A 162 8.65 -10.48 8.93
CA ILE A 162 8.96 -9.58 7.81
C ILE A 162 8.10 -10.01 6.62
#